data_AF-A0A7S3VX65-F1
#
_entry.id   AF-A0A7S3VX65-F1
#
_cell.length_a   1.000
_cell.length_b   1.000
_cell.length_c   1.000
_cell.angle_alpha   90.00
_cell.angle_beta   90.00
_cell.angle_gamma   90.00
#
_symmetry.space_group_name_H-M   'P 1'
#
loop_
_entity.id
_entity.type
_entity.pdbx_description
1 polymer ?
#
loop_
_entity_poly.entity_id
_entity_poly.type
_entity_poly.pdbx_seq_one_letter_code
_entity_poly.pdbx_strand_id
1 'polypeptide(L)'
;AVCQQSKARLLTTGLTVQEEVLEKQTKCAGVAAKVERELDFPMEVAQMGLNFEIDKCECNNEQERKKILNSIAGQPLDAELLEEHPAYEETNKRLQAYFAGHLLRRAATMADADSDAGRELWRRLITAS
;
A
#
# COMPACT_ATOMS: atom_id res chain seq x y z
N ALA A 1 0.96 5.79 5.37
CA ALA A 1 1.25 5.61 6.80
C ALA A 1 -0.07 5.55 7.55
N VAL A 2 -0.13 4.86 8.69
CA VAL A 2 -1.31 4.83 9.58
C VAL A 2 -0.86 5.23 10.97
N CYS A 3 -1.66 6.01 11.70
CA CYS A 3 -1.42 6.30 13.11
C CYS A 3 -2.47 5.55 13.95
N GLN A 4 -2.03 4.61 14.78
CA GLN A 4 -2.90 3.87 15.69
C GLN A 4 -2.28 3.88 17.09
N GLN A 5 -3.08 4.21 18.11
CA GLN A 5 -2.63 4.32 19.50
C GLN A 5 -1.38 5.21 19.68
N SER A 6 -1.37 6.39 19.03
CA SER A 6 -0.25 7.34 19.04
C SER A 6 1.08 6.80 18.47
N LYS A 7 1.05 5.68 17.75
CA LYS A 7 2.20 5.14 17.01
C LYS A 7 1.96 5.25 15.51
N ALA A 8 2.88 5.93 14.82
CA ALA A 8 2.92 5.94 13.37
C ALA A 8 3.51 4.63 12.85
N ARG A 9 2.79 3.99 11.94
CA ARG A 9 3.20 2.79 11.21
C ARG A 9 3.34 3.13 9.73
N LEU A 10 4.44 2.69 9.13
CA LEU A 10 4.78 3.00 7.76
C LEU A 10 4.99 1.70 7.00
N LEU A 11 4.35 1.58 5.84
CA LEU A 11 4.71 0.60 4.82
C LEU A 11 5.70 1.25 3.86
N THR A 12 6.75 0.51 3.48
CA THR A 12 7.75 0.95 2.50
C THR A 12 8.05 -0.16 1.50
N THR A 13 8.35 0.12 0.23
CA THR A 13 8.81 -0.94 -0.69
C THR A 13 10.15 -1.55 -0.28
N GLY A 14 11.06 -0.73 0.26
CA GLY A 14 12.42 -1.11 0.65
C GLY A 14 12.71 -0.96 2.15
N LEU A 15 14.00 -1.10 2.48
CA LEU A 15 14.53 -0.78 3.80
C LEU A 15 14.62 0.75 3.97
N THR A 16 14.48 1.22 5.22
CA THR A 16 14.90 2.59 5.58
C THR A 16 16.41 2.70 5.61
N VAL A 17 16.97 3.91 5.61
CA VAL A 17 18.42 4.13 5.72
C VAL A 17 19.00 3.44 6.96
N GLN A 18 18.27 3.50 8.08
CA GLN A 18 18.66 2.84 9.32
C GLN A 18 18.64 1.31 9.19
N GLU A 19 17.60 0.76 8.55
CA GLU A 19 17.49 -0.68 8.28
C GLU A 19 18.57 -1.17 7.31
N GLU A 20 18.95 -0.38 6.31
CA GLU A 20 20.07 -0.71 5.41
C GLU A 20 21.42 -0.76 6.14
N VAL A 21 21.64 0.15 7.10
CA VAL A 21 22.84 0.11 7.95
C VAL A 21 22.86 -1.16 8.78
N LEU A 22 21.73 -1.55 9.38
CA LEU A 22 21.61 -2.80 10.13
C LEU A 22 21.86 -4.02 9.25
N GLU A 23 21.30 -4.06 8.05
CA GLU A 23 21.48 -5.16 7.10
C GLU A 23 22.95 -5.33 6.68
N LYS A 24 23.69 -4.23 6.53
CA LYS A 24 25.14 -4.25 6.24
C LYS A 24 25.98 -4.76 7.42
N GLN A 25 25.52 -4.55 8.65
CA GLN A 25 26.22 -4.98 9.86
C GLN A 25 25.94 -6.45 10.20
N THR A 26 24.68 -6.85 10.10
CA THR A 26 24.22 -8.20 10.41
C THR A 26 23.22 -8.63 9.35
N LYS A 27 23.53 -9.73 8.67
CA LYS A 27 22.66 -10.30 7.64
C LYS A 27 21.25 -10.51 8.19
N CYS A 28 20.25 -10.09 7.43
CA CYS A 28 18.82 -10.14 7.75
C CYS A 28 18.34 -9.21 8.88
N ALA A 29 19.20 -8.44 9.55
CA ALA A 29 18.77 -7.56 10.65
C ALA A 29 17.90 -6.39 10.17
N GLY A 30 18.20 -5.81 9.00
CA GLY A 30 17.38 -4.76 8.41
C GLY A 30 16.03 -5.29 7.94
N VAL A 31 16.04 -6.48 7.33
CA VAL A 31 14.80 -7.17 6.95
C VAL A 31 13.92 -7.48 8.17
N ALA A 32 14.50 -7.96 9.27
CA ALA A 32 13.78 -8.22 10.51
C ALA A 32 13.16 -6.94 11.11
N ALA A 33 13.95 -5.85 11.20
CA ALA A 33 13.46 -4.55 11.67
C ALA A 33 12.33 -3.99 10.79
N LYS A 34 12.42 -4.19 9.47
CA LYS A 34 11.34 -3.85 8.54
C LYS A 34 10.07 -4.65 8.82
N VAL A 35 10.19 -5.97 9.02
CA VAL A 35 9.04 -6.82 9.36
C VAL A 35 8.39 -6.35 10.65
N GLU A 36 9.17 -6.05 11.70
CA GLU A 36 8.66 -5.55 12.98
C GLU A 36 7.94 -4.20 12.83
N ARG A 37 8.50 -3.26 12.07
CA ARG A 37 7.87 -1.96 11.79
C ARG A 37 6.51 -2.11 11.09
N GLU A 38 6.40 -3.09 10.21
CA GLU A 38 5.23 -3.30 9.35
C GLU A 38 4.23 -4.31 9.92
N LEU A 39 4.61 -5.06 10.96
CA LEU A 39 3.80 -6.11 11.58
C LEU A 39 2.43 -5.59 12.06
N ASP A 40 2.45 -4.41 12.66
CA ASP A 40 1.26 -3.78 13.24
C ASP A 40 0.51 -2.89 12.24
N PHE A 41 0.88 -2.90 10.96
CA PHE A 41 0.09 -2.21 9.96
C PHE A 41 -1.29 -2.89 9.85
N PRO A 42 -2.42 -2.16 9.89
CA PRO A 42 -3.73 -2.81 9.85
C PRO A 42 -3.94 -3.60 8.56
N MET A 43 -4.30 -4.87 8.70
CA MET A 43 -4.46 -5.77 7.54
C MET A 43 -5.62 -5.31 6.67
N GLU A 44 -6.67 -4.80 7.29
CA GLU A 44 -7.87 -4.29 6.66
C GLU A 44 -7.52 -3.16 5.68
N VAL A 45 -6.62 -2.25 6.08
CA VAL A 45 -6.16 -1.14 5.23
C VAL A 45 -5.40 -1.68 4.03
N ALA A 46 -4.53 -2.68 4.22
CA ALA A 46 -3.79 -3.29 3.12
C ALA A 46 -4.72 -4.04 2.15
N GLN A 47 -5.75 -4.73 2.66
CA GLN A 47 -6.76 -5.41 1.85
C GLN A 47 -7.65 -4.44 1.07
N MET A 48 -8.06 -3.31 1.67
CA MET A 48 -8.79 -2.26 0.95
C MET A 48 -7.97 -1.72 -0.23
N GLY A 49 -6.65 -1.65 -0.07
CA GLY A 49 -5.71 -1.24 -1.11
C GLY A 49 -5.74 -2.11 -2.38
N LEU A 50 -6.16 -3.38 -2.29
CA LEU A 50 -6.27 -4.27 -3.46
C LEU A 50 -7.40 -3.89 -4.42
N ASN A 51 -8.42 -3.23 -3.92
CA ASN A 51 -9.58 -2.79 -4.71
C ASN A 51 -9.66 -1.26 -4.79
N PHE A 52 -8.53 -0.58 -4.58
CA PHE A 52 -8.50 0.87 -4.55
C PHE A 52 -8.67 1.44 -5.96
N GLU A 53 -9.56 2.43 -6.08
CA GLU A 53 -9.85 3.16 -7.30
C GLU A 53 -9.79 4.66 -7.01
N ILE A 54 -8.74 5.33 -7.48
CA ILE A 54 -8.41 6.72 -7.12
C ILE A 54 -9.47 7.71 -7.60
N ASP A 55 -10.04 7.45 -8.77
CA ASP A 55 -11.08 8.23 -9.41
C ASP A 55 -12.44 8.12 -8.68
N LYS A 56 -12.67 7.03 -7.96
CA LYS A 56 -13.90 6.79 -7.17
C LYS A 56 -13.78 7.15 -5.69
N CYS A 57 -12.64 7.68 -5.26
CA CYS A 57 -12.43 8.02 -3.86
C CYS A 57 -13.30 9.21 -3.43
N GLU A 58 -13.97 9.04 -2.30
CA GLU A 58 -14.65 10.14 -1.62
C GLU A 58 -13.62 11.11 -1.04
N CYS A 59 -13.83 12.40 -1.28
CA CYS A 59 -13.01 13.47 -0.72
C CYS A 59 -13.91 14.49 -0.04
N ASN A 60 -13.51 14.94 1.15
CA ASN A 60 -14.17 16.05 1.83
C ASN A 60 -13.93 17.40 1.14
N ASN A 61 -12.92 17.48 0.27
CA ASN A 61 -12.58 18.64 -0.53
C ASN A 61 -12.51 18.26 -2.02
N GLU A 62 -13.59 18.48 -2.74
CA GLU A 62 -13.67 18.20 -4.19
C GLU A 62 -12.65 19.00 -5.02
N GLN A 63 -12.24 20.19 -4.56
CA GLN A 63 -11.21 20.95 -5.26
C GLN A 63 -9.84 20.28 -5.14
N GLU A 64 -9.52 19.68 -3.99
CA GLU A 64 -8.29 18.91 -3.83
C GLU A 64 -8.33 17.60 -4.61
N ARG A 65 -9.47 16.89 -4.59
CA ARG A 65 -9.68 15.70 -5.43
C ARG A 65 -9.40 16.01 -6.89
N LYS A 66 -9.98 17.09 -7.40
CA LYS A 66 -9.76 17.58 -8.77
C LYS A 66 -8.28 17.85 -9.06
N LYS A 67 -7.57 18.53 -8.16
CA LYS A 67 -6.13 18.83 -8.31
C LYS A 67 -5.27 17.56 -8.33
N ILE A 68 -5.58 16.59 -7.47
CA ILE A 68 -4.88 15.29 -7.43
C ILE A 68 -5.08 14.54 -8.74
N LEU A 69 -6.33 14.42 -9.21
CA LEU A 69 -6.64 13.73 -10.46
C LEU A 69 -6.04 14.45 -11.67
N ASN A 70 -6.06 15.77 -11.71
CA ASN A 70 -5.38 16.53 -12.76
C ASN A 70 -3.86 16.32 -12.73
N SER A 71 -3.26 16.32 -11.54
CA SER A 71 -1.83 16.04 -11.38
C SER A 71 -1.46 14.64 -11.90
N ILE A 72 -2.30 13.62 -11.66
CA ILE A 72 -2.07 12.26 -12.16
C ILE A 72 -2.21 12.20 -13.68
N ALA A 73 -3.17 12.93 -14.24
CA ALA A 73 -3.37 13.02 -15.69
C ALA A 73 -2.33 13.92 -16.40
N GLY A 74 -1.40 14.53 -15.67
CA GLY A 74 -0.41 15.47 -16.24
C GLY A 74 -1.04 16.79 -16.73
N GLN A 75 -2.21 17.15 -16.20
CA GLN A 75 -2.94 18.37 -16.54
C GLN A 75 -2.59 19.52 -15.57
N PRO A 76 -2.84 20.78 -15.96
CA PRO A 76 -2.80 21.91 -15.02
C PRO A 76 -3.76 21.65 -13.85
N LEU A 77 -3.34 21.98 -12.62
CA LEU A 77 -4.09 21.66 -11.40
C LEU A 77 -5.53 22.21 -11.40
N ASP A 78 -5.74 23.39 -11.98
CA ASP A 78 -7.03 24.08 -12.02
C ASP A 78 -7.86 23.80 -13.30
N ALA A 79 -7.33 23.00 -14.24
CA ALA A 79 -8.04 22.59 -15.47
C ALA A 79 -9.33 21.81 -15.16
N GLU A 80 -10.27 21.68 -16.09
CA GLU A 80 -11.47 20.84 -15.87
C GLU A 80 -11.10 19.39 -15.57
N LEU A 81 -11.89 18.73 -14.71
CA LEU A 81 -11.64 17.36 -14.31
C LEU A 81 -11.99 16.43 -15.48
N LEU A 82 -11.07 15.53 -15.82
CA LEU A 82 -11.37 14.41 -16.72
C LEU A 82 -12.08 13.33 -15.90
N GLU A 83 -13.26 12.90 -16.33
CA GLU A 83 -13.99 11.81 -15.66
C GLU A 83 -13.23 10.49 -15.78
N GLU A 84 -12.61 10.26 -16.94
CA GLU A 84 -11.83 9.07 -17.24
C GLU A 84 -10.48 9.47 -17.86
N HIS A 85 -9.40 8.80 -17.44
CA HIS A 85 -8.08 8.98 -18.02
C HIS A 85 -7.23 7.71 -17.83
N PRO A 86 -6.46 7.25 -18.84
CA PRO A 86 -5.63 6.05 -18.73
C PRO A 86 -4.63 6.08 -17.56
N ALA A 87 -4.14 7.28 -17.20
CA ALA A 87 -3.23 7.43 -16.05
C ALA A 87 -3.89 7.11 -14.70
N TYR A 88 -5.23 7.19 -14.58
CA TYR A 88 -5.95 6.79 -13.37
C TYR A 88 -5.90 5.28 -13.22
N GLU A 89 -6.20 4.55 -14.30
CA GLU A 89 -6.12 3.09 -14.32
C GLU A 89 -4.68 2.60 -14.06
N GLU A 90 -3.68 3.24 -14.67
CA GLU A 90 -2.27 2.92 -14.41
C GLU A 90 -1.90 3.16 -12.94
N THR A 91 -2.35 4.28 -12.37
CA THR A 91 -2.12 4.61 -10.95
C THR A 91 -2.82 3.62 -10.03
N ASN A 92 -4.06 3.23 -10.35
CA ASN A 92 -4.80 2.21 -9.62
C ASN A 92 -4.03 0.88 -9.61
N LYS A 93 -3.61 0.38 -10.78
CA LYS A 93 -2.81 -0.86 -10.88
C LYS A 93 -1.51 -0.78 -10.07
N ARG A 94 -0.81 0.36 -10.10
CA ARG A 94 0.42 0.57 -9.32
C ARG A 94 0.15 0.54 -7.82
N LEU A 95 -0.90 1.19 -7.35
CA LEU A 95 -1.29 1.18 -5.93
C LEU A 95 -1.73 -0.21 -5.49
N GLN A 96 -2.56 -0.89 -6.28
CA GLN A 96 -3.00 -2.26 -6.02
C GLN A 96 -1.81 -3.22 -5.96
N ALA A 97 -0.88 -3.13 -6.90
CA ALA A 97 0.36 -3.93 -6.89
C ALA A 97 1.24 -3.62 -5.66
N TYR A 98 1.32 -2.36 -5.24
CA TYR A 98 2.03 -1.97 -4.02
C TYR A 98 1.43 -2.67 -2.79
N PHE A 99 0.11 -2.61 -2.62
CA PHE A 99 -0.56 -3.29 -1.51
C PHE A 99 -0.48 -4.83 -1.60
N ALA A 100 -0.62 -5.40 -2.80
CA ALA A 100 -0.47 -6.84 -3.03
C ALA A 100 0.93 -7.33 -2.64
N GLY A 101 1.99 -6.61 -2.98
CA GLY A 101 3.35 -6.97 -2.60
C GLY A 101 3.56 -6.98 -1.08
N HIS A 102 2.93 -6.05 -0.36
CA HIS A 102 2.95 -6.01 1.11
C HIS A 102 2.17 -7.16 1.73
N LEU A 103 0.97 -7.44 1.22
CA LEU A 103 0.13 -8.55 1.66
C LEU A 103 0.81 -9.90 1.43
N LEU A 104 1.42 -10.11 0.25
CA LEU A 104 2.15 -11.33 -0.07
C LEU A 104 3.32 -11.55 0.89
N ARG A 105 4.11 -10.50 1.16
CA ARG A 105 5.22 -10.58 2.11
C ARG A 105 4.72 -10.98 3.50
N ARG A 106 3.62 -10.40 3.95
CA ARG A 106 3.02 -10.73 5.24
C ARG A 106 2.45 -12.15 5.29
N ALA A 107 1.80 -12.60 4.22
CA ALA A 107 1.35 -13.98 4.09
C ALA A 107 2.52 -14.98 4.19
N ALA A 108 3.68 -14.63 3.61
CA ALA A 108 4.88 -15.45 3.64
C ALA A 108 5.61 -15.45 4.99
N THR A 109 5.48 -14.39 5.80
CA THR A 109 6.12 -14.29 7.13
C THR A 109 5.23 -14.75 8.28
N MET A 110 3.92 -14.82 8.09
CA MET A 110 3.01 -15.42 9.07
C MET A 110 3.22 -16.93 9.09
N ALA A 111 3.72 -17.45 10.22
CA ALA A 111 4.08 -18.86 10.40
C ALA A 111 2.91 -19.84 10.26
N ASP A 112 1.66 -19.36 10.26
CA ASP A 112 0.46 -20.17 10.01
C ASP A 112 -0.21 -19.77 8.69
N ALA A 113 0.45 -20.07 7.56
CA ALA A 113 -0.22 -20.05 6.26
C ALA A 113 -1.48 -20.94 6.22
N ASP A 114 -1.55 -21.90 7.16
CA ASP A 114 -2.68 -22.82 7.36
C ASP A 114 -3.70 -22.36 8.42
N SER A 115 -3.57 -21.12 8.93
CA SER A 115 -4.65 -20.47 9.69
C SER A 115 -5.76 -20.01 8.74
N ASP A 116 -7.00 -19.88 9.24
CA ASP A 116 -8.12 -19.35 8.45
C ASP A 116 -7.84 -17.95 7.90
N ALA A 117 -7.14 -17.12 8.69
CA ALA A 117 -6.68 -15.80 8.26
C ALA A 117 -5.66 -15.88 7.12
N GLY A 118 -4.71 -16.82 7.19
CA GLY A 118 -3.74 -17.07 6.12
C GLY A 118 -4.42 -17.52 4.82
N ARG A 119 -5.35 -18.47 4.90
CA ARG A 119 -6.10 -18.98 3.73
C ARG A 119 -6.97 -17.91 3.05
N GLU A 120 -7.65 -17.06 3.81
CA GLU A 120 -8.44 -15.94 3.25
C GLU A 120 -7.55 -14.93 2.53
N LEU A 121 -6.38 -14.63 3.10
CA LEU A 121 -5.43 -13.68 2.53
C LEU A 121 -4.85 -14.21 1.21
N TRP A 122 -4.49 -15.49 1.14
CA TRP A 122 -4.07 -16.17 -0.09
C TRP A 122 -5.16 -16.18 -1.16
N ARG A 123 -6.41 -16.47 -0.78
CA ARG A 123 -7.56 -16.43 -1.70
C ARG A 123 -7.70 -15.04 -2.34
N ARG A 124 -7.64 -13.98 -1.53
CA ARG A 124 -7.76 -12.59 -2.00
C ARG A 124 -6.63 -12.19 -2.94
N LEU A 125 -5.40 -12.63 -2.66
CA LEU A 125 -4.24 -12.37 -3.54
C LEU A 125 -4.42 -13.01 -4.91
N ILE A 126 -4.98 -14.23 -4.99
CA ILE A 126 -5.21 -14.93 -6.26
C ILE A 126 -6.37 -14.32 -7.06
N THR A 127 -7.39 -13.78 -6.39
CA THR A 127 -8.55 -13.16 -7.07
C THR A 127 -8.31 -11.72 -7.50
N ALA A 128 -7.25 -11.07 -6.97
CA ALA A 128 -6.90 -9.68 -7.28
C ALA A 128 -5.93 -9.54 -8.49
N SER A 129 -5.50 -10.66 -9.08
CA SER A 129 -4.66 -10.73 -10.29
C SER A 129 -5.48 -11.14 -11.51
#